data_AF-A0AAD9PXA7-F1
#
_entry.id   AF-A0AAD9PXA7-F1
#
_cell.length_a   1.000
_cell.length_b   1.000
_cell.length_c   1.000
_cell.angle_alpha   90.00
_cell.angle_beta   90.00
_cell.angle_gamma   90.00
#
_symmetry.space_group_name_H-M   'P 1'
#
loop_
_entity.id
_entity.type
_entity.pdbx_description
1 polymer ?
#
loop_
_entity_poly.entity_id
_entity_poly.type
_entity_poly.pdbx_seq_one_letter_code
_entity_poly.pdbx_strand_id
1 'polypeptide(L)'
;MADSTSTHPSALGTSKSAKVFSSSPFWTDEKNSVVRLNSETIMADPVLEFKAQARIDAYQRMESELKELLGTAPHERIKILKYSDIPDAVESDVKKALDKLVHLNNRYGCRVPLVLMNSFNTHDETLKTLRKYKACNVVIHCFNQSCHPRIVKESLLPLPTVLGNKNEFNVENNFIDEGKEYMFVSNIDNLGATPYILTYLNNPPQAPGPEFIMEVTDKTRADVKGGTLIEYGGKQRLLEIAQVPKENVDEFKSVTKFRIFNTNNLWMKLSAVKRLVAEDKMHMEVIVNNKTLDNGMRVIQLETAVGAAMKNFDGAHGINVPRRRFLPVKTCSDLLIIMSNLYEMEHGRLTMNPSRQFPTVPIVQLSGSHFKKVKDFLYRFETIPDLLDLDHLTVSGDVTFGKAVSLKGTVIVIANHGERIDIPSGSILENKIVSGNLRILQH
;
A
#
# COMPACT_ATOMS: atom_id res chain seq x y z
N MET A 1 -13.01 -47.87 55.24
CA MET A 1 -13.99 -48.74 54.55
C MET A 1 -14.94 -47.78 53.85
N ALA A 2 -14.81 -47.56 52.54
CA ALA A 2 -15.36 -48.41 51.47
C ALA A 2 -16.90 -48.48 51.62
N ASP A 3 -17.75 -48.24 50.64
CA ASP A 3 -17.62 -47.92 49.22
C ASP A 3 -19.04 -47.56 48.76
N SER A 4 -19.23 -46.65 47.81
CA SER A 4 -20.46 -46.62 47.00
C SER A 4 -20.24 -45.88 45.67
N THR A 5 -19.80 -46.64 44.68
CA THR A 5 -20.23 -46.62 43.27
C THR A 5 -20.88 -45.34 42.75
N SER A 6 -20.12 -44.53 41.99
CA SER A 6 -20.67 -43.56 41.04
C SER A 6 -20.32 -43.97 39.61
N THR A 7 -21.36 -44.21 38.83
CA THR A 7 -21.32 -44.49 37.39
C THR A 7 -20.96 -43.23 36.59
N HIS A 8 -19.97 -43.37 35.71
CA HIS A 8 -19.64 -42.38 34.67
C HIS A 8 -20.74 -42.32 33.59
N PRO A 9 -20.96 -41.13 33.01
CA PRO A 9 -21.23 -41.01 31.59
C PRO A 9 -20.04 -40.33 30.90
N SER A 10 -19.45 -41.06 29.96
CA SER A 10 -18.56 -40.54 28.93
C SER A 10 -19.34 -39.62 27.98
N ALA A 11 -18.85 -38.41 27.79
CA ALA A 11 -19.21 -37.60 26.63
C ALA A 11 -18.00 -36.76 26.23
N LEU A 12 -17.15 -37.31 25.36
CA LEU A 12 -16.32 -36.52 24.47
C LEU A 12 -17.26 -35.70 23.58
N GLY A 13 -17.59 -34.48 24.04
CA GLY A 13 -18.28 -33.46 23.26
C GLY A 13 -17.29 -32.75 22.36
N THR A 14 -17.46 -32.94 21.06
CA THR A 14 -16.70 -32.34 19.96
C THR A 14 -16.58 -30.82 20.04
N SER A 15 -15.46 -30.34 19.49
CA SER A 15 -15.05 -28.93 19.40
C SER A 15 -16.22 -27.98 19.10
N LYS A 16 -16.47 -27.01 19.98
CA LYS A 16 -17.23 -25.80 19.63
C LYS A 16 -16.36 -24.90 18.75
N SER A 17 -16.19 -25.30 17.50
CA SER A 17 -15.78 -24.41 16.41
C SER A 17 -16.81 -23.28 16.32
N ALA A 18 -16.33 -22.04 16.24
CA ALA A 18 -17.13 -20.85 16.04
C ALA A 18 -18.11 -21.01 14.85
N LYS A 19 -19.35 -21.39 15.16
CA LYS A 19 -20.52 -21.19 14.31
C LYS A 19 -21.12 -19.83 14.64
N VAL A 20 -20.41 -18.78 14.23
CA VAL A 20 -21.01 -17.49 13.91
C VAL A 20 -20.84 -17.40 12.40
N PHE A 21 -21.85 -16.96 11.63
CA PHE A 21 -21.91 -16.98 10.15
C PHE A 21 -22.53 -18.21 9.48
N SER A 22 -23.55 -18.84 10.07
CA SER A 22 -24.55 -19.55 9.25
C SER A 22 -25.93 -18.93 9.47
N SER A 23 -26.55 -18.50 8.36
CA SER A 23 -27.91 -17.97 8.18
C SER A 23 -28.25 -16.59 8.79
N SER A 24 -27.89 -15.50 8.11
CA SER A 24 -28.63 -14.22 8.22
C SER A 24 -28.42 -13.28 7.01
N PRO A 25 -29.46 -12.64 6.45
CA PRO A 25 -29.38 -11.77 5.27
C PRO A 25 -29.14 -10.29 5.68
N PHE A 26 -27.94 -9.93 6.13
CA PHE A 26 -27.69 -8.65 6.84
C PHE A 26 -26.64 -7.71 6.22
N TRP A 27 -26.50 -7.67 4.90
CA TRP A 27 -25.66 -6.66 4.25
C TRP A 27 -26.50 -5.84 3.27
N THR A 28 -26.64 -4.55 3.54
CA THR A 28 -27.28 -3.62 2.61
C THR A 28 -26.22 -3.00 1.69
N ASP A 29 -26.58 -2.91 0.40
CA ASP A 29 -25.78 -2.37 -0.72
C ASP A 29 -25.23 -0.96 -0.41
N GLU A 30 -24.08 -0.60 -1.02
CA GLU A 30 -23.20 0.57 -0.80
C GLU A 30 -23.88 1.96 -0.94
N LYS A 31 -25.19 2.02 -1.19
CA LYS A 31 -25.88 3.20 -1.72
C LYS A 31 -25.88 4.42 -0.79
N ASN A 32 -25.59 4.27 0.50
CA ASN A 32 -25.65 5.37 1.47
C ASN A 32 -24.36 5.61 2.29
N SER A 33 -23.27 4.86 2.04
CA SER A 33 -22.11 4.81 2.96
C SER A 33 -20.91 5.68 2.56
N VAL A 34 -20.91 6.29 1.37
CA VAL A 34 -19.75 7.00 0.82
C VAL A 34 -20.09 8.38 0.29
N VAL A 35 -19.36 9.39 0.73
CA VAL A 35 -19.42 10.75 0.19
C VAL A 35 -18.58 10.81 -1.09
N ARG A 36 -19.18 11.24 -2.20
CA ARG A 36 -18.45 11.57 -3.42
C ARG A 36 -18.23 13.09 -3.46
N LEU A 37 -16.98 13.54 -3.49
CA LEU A 37 -16.67 14.96 -3.63
C LEU A 37 -16.91 15.36 -5.09
N ASN A 38 -17.70 16.41 -5.33
CA ASN A 38 -17.87 16.97 -6.66
C ASN A 38 -16.56 17.63 -7.13
N SER A 39 -16.33 17.68 -8.44
CA SER A 39 -15.13 18.29 -9.03
C SER A 39 -14.94 19.75 -8.59
N GLU A 40 -16.01 20.50 -8.33
CA GLU A 40 -15.94 21.88 -7.83
C GLU A 40 -15.46 21.96 -6.37
N THR A 41 -15.85 21.00 -5.51
CA THR A 41 -15.33 20.89 -4.13
C THR A 41 -13.86 20.46 -4.10
N ILE A 42 -13.44 19.70 -5.12
CA ILE A 42 -12.05 19.33 -5.38
C ILE A 42 -11.23 20.52 -5.93
N MET A 43 -11.86 21.43 -6.68
CA MET A 43 -11.22 22.62 -7.25
C MET A 43 -11.16 23.80 -6.27
N ALA A 44 -11.98 23.79 -5.21
CA ALA A 44 -11.88 24.69 -4.05
C ALA A 44 -10.77 24.27 -3.06
N ASP A 45 -9.81 23.46 -3.52
CA ASP A 45 -8.49 23.38 -2.90
C ASP A 45 -7.81 24.73 -3.16
N PRO A 46 -7.27 25.46 -2.15
CA PRO A 46 -6.50 26.71 -2.37
C PRO A 46 -5.18 26.49 -3.17
N VAL A 47 -5.11 25.39 -3.91
CA VAL A 47 -3.96 24.79 -4.58
C VAL A 47 -4.01 25.05 -6.09
N LEU A 48 -5.02 25.77 -6.58
CA LEU A 48 -5.15 26.01 -8.01
C LEU A 48 -5.18 27.48 -8.47
N GLU A 49 -5.03 28.47 -7.58
CA GLU A 49 -4.92 29.87 -8.03
C GLU A 49 -3.89 30.68 -7.23
N PHE A 50 -2.70 30.92 -7.82
CA PHE A 50 -2.32 32.23 -8.37
C PHE A 50 -0.90 32.22 -8.99
N LYS A 51 -0.83 32.90 -10.14
CA LYS A 51 0.21 33.22 -11.14
C LYS A 51 1.71 33.01 -10.88
N ALA A 52 2.33 32.46 -11.93
CA ALA A 52 3.74 32.49 -12.26
C ALA A 52 4.27 33.92 -12.51
N GLN A 53 5.45 34.24 -11.93
CA GLN A 53 6.57 34.94 -12.61
C GLN A 53 7.84 34.97 -11.71
N ALA A 54 8.32 33.82 -11.23
CA ALA A 54 9.61 33.72 -10.52
C ALA A 54 10.33 32.37 -10.68
N ARG A 55 9.86 31.49 -11.59
CA ARG A 55 10.30 30.08 -11.68
C ARG A 55 11.37 29.77 -12.73
N ILE A 56 11.78 30.75 -13.54
CA ILE A 56 12.73 30.50 -14.64
C ILE A 56 14.19 30.61 -14.16
N ASP A 57 14.49 31.43 -13.14
CA ASP A 57 15.87 31.71 -12.74
C ASP A 57 16.47 30.68 -11.75
N ALA A 58 15.64 29.90 -11.05
CA ALA A 58 16.09 28.89 -10.09
C ALA A 58 16.36 27.53 -10.74
N TYR A 59 15.64 27.18 -11.81
CA TYR A 59 15.77 25.89 -12.48
C TYR A 59 17.06 25.80 -13.31
N GLN A 60 17.48 26.90 -13.94
CA GLN A 60 18.71 26.94 -14.73
C GLN A 60 19.99 26.89 -13.89
N ARG A 61 19.95 27.27 -12.60
CA ARG A 61 21.12 27.16 -11.70
C ARG A 61 21.35 25.73 -11.22
N MET A 62 20.27 25.01 -10.89
CA MET A 62 20.35 23.66 -10.33
C MET A 62 20.74 22.59 -11.36
N GLU A 63 20.39 22.78 -12.64
CA GLU A 63 20.75 21.84 -13.71
C GLU A 63 22.25 21.87 -14.06
N SER A 64 22.93 22.99 -13.80
CA SER A 64 24.38 23.14 -14.05
C SER A 64 25.23 22.42 -12.99
N GLU A 65 24.82 22.45 -11.72
CA GLU A 65 25.52 21.80 -10.61
C GLU A 65 25.35 20.27 -10.60
N LEU A 66 24.22 19.77 -11.11
CA LEU A 66 23.95 18.32 -11.17
C LEU A 66 24.73 17.59 -12.27
N LYS A 67 25.09 18.29 -13.36
CA LYS A 67 25.91 17.73 -14.46
C LYS A 67 27.39 17.58 -14.08
N GLU A 68 27.86 18.35 -13.09
CA GLU A 68 29.24 18.29 -12.60
C GLU A 68 29.48 17.13 -11.61
N LEU A 69 28.43 16.70 -10.89
CA LEU A 69 28.50 15.70 -9.83
C LEU A 69 28.39 14.23 -10.32
N LEU A 70 27.90 14.00 -11.53
CA LEU A 70 27.61 12.64 -12.06
C LEU A 70 28.77 12.01 -12.86
N GLY A 71 29.95 12.62 -12.84
CA GLY A 71 31.09 12.23 -13.69
C GLY A 71 32.00 11.09 -13.20
N THR A 72 31.88 10.59 -11.96
CA THR A 72 32.87 9.63 -11.44
C THR A 72 32.31 8.66 -10.39
N ALA A 73 32.19 7.37 -10.72
CA ALA A 73 32.71 6.23 -9.93
C ALA A 73 32.06 4.87 -10.29
N PRO A 74 32.77 3.74 -10.07
CA PRO A 74 32.66 2.52 -10.87
C PRO A 74 31.91 1.34 -10.21
N HIS A 75 31.81 0.27 -11.00
CA HIS A 75 31.07 -0.98 -10.82
C HIS A 75 31.46 -1.88 -9.63
N GLU A 76 30.46 -2.71 -9.25
CA GLU A 76 30.48 -4.01 -8.54
C GLU A 76 30.50 -4.08 -7.00
N ARG A 77 29.38 -4.58 -6.42
CA ARG A 77 29.26 -5.95 -5.86
C ARG A 77 27.81 -6.22 -5.39
N ILE A 78 27.22 -7.31 -5.89
CA ILE A 78 25.80 -7.69 -5.72
C ILE A 78 25.61 -8.54 -4.46
N LYS A 79 24.62 -8.20 -3.62
CA LYS A 79 23.98 -9.11 -2.64
C LYS A 79 22.52 -9.35 -3.02
N ILE A 80 22.07 -10.60 -2.89
CA ILE A 80 20.70 -11.05 -3.22
C ILE A 80 19.80 -10.78 -2.01
N LEU A 81 18.70 -10.04 -2.19
CA LEU A 81 17.77 -9.69 -1.12
C LEU A 81 16.31 -9.63 -1.63
N LYS A 82 15.34 -10.05 -0.80
CA LYS A 82 13.88 -10.08 -1.10
C LYS A 82 13.33 -8.64 -1.16
N TYR A 83 12.12 -8.40 -1.69
CA TYR A 83 11.53 -7.04 -1.85
C TYR A 83 11.52 -6.19 -0.56
N SER A 84 11.40 -6.83 0.61
CA SER A 84 11.50 -6.21 1.95
C SER A 84 12.93 -5.91 2.40
N ASP A 85 13.92 -6.40 1.67
CA ASP A 85 15.33 -6.42 2.03
C ASP A 85 16.16 -5.56 1.05
N ILE A 86 15.52 -4.69 0.25
CA ILE A 86 16.20 -3.79 -0.67
C ILE A 86 16.27 -2.42 0.02
N PRO A 87 17.44 -2.01 0.55
CA PRO A 87 17.63 -0.70 1.16
C PRO A 87 17.11 0.44 0.27
N ASP A 88 17.27 0.29 -1.05
CA ASP A 88 16.91 1.30 -2.05
C ASP A 88 15.41 1.48 -2.24
N ALA A 89 14.56 0.47 -1.96
CA ALA A 89 13.11 0.60 -2.10
C ALA A 89 12.50 1.40 -0.95
N VAL A 90 12.87 1.06 0.29
CA VAL A 90 12.49 1.83 1.48
C VAL A 90 13.07 3.24 1.39
N GLU A 91 14.32 3.39 0.96
CA GLU A 91 14.93 4.70 0.72
C GLU A 91 14.19 5.50 -0.36
N SER A 92 13.83 4.87 -1.48
CA SER A 92 13.08 5.53 -2.55
C SER A 92 11.72 6.03 -2.09
N ASP A 93 10.98 5.22 -1.32
CA ASP A 93 9.64 5.61 -0.86
C ASP A 93 9.70 6.65 0.27
N VAL A 94 10.66 6.54 1.19
CA VAL A 94 10.93 7.59 2.18
C VAL A 94 11.33 8.91 1.50
N LYS A 95 12.19 8.86 0.48
CA LYS A 95 12.59 10.04 -0.29
C LYS A 95 11.39 10.71 -0.95
N LYS A 96 10.55 9.95 -1.66
CA LYS A 96 9.32 10.48 -2.28
C LYS A 96 8.39 11.11 -1.24
N ALA A 97 8.23 10.48 -0.08
CA ALA A 97 7.41 11.02 1.02
C ALA A 97 7.99 12.35 1.54
N LEU A 98 9.31 12.44 1.69
CA LEU A 98 10.00 13.67 2.07
C LEU A 98 9.85 14.76 1.00
N ASP A 99 10.08 14.45 -0.27
CA ASP A 99 9.95 15.41 -1.37
C ASP A 99 8.53 16.01 -1.44
N LYS A 100 7.50 15.17 -1.23
CA LYS A 100 6.10 15.62 -1.11
C LYS A 100 5.91 16.61 0.04
N LEU A 101 6.45 16.30 1.22
CA LEU A 101 6.30 17.15 2.40
C LEU A 101 7.11 18.44 2.30
N VAL A 102 8.32 18.39 1.73
CA VAL A 102 9.12 19.59 1.42
C VAL A 102 8.34 20.49 0.47
N HIS A 103 7.78 19.95 -0.61
CA HIS A 103 6.95 20.71 -1.53
C HIS A 103 5.72 21.31 -0.83
N LEU A 104 5.01 20.52 -0.02
CA LEU A 104 3.84 20.97 0.75
C LEU A 104 4.21 22.12 1.71
N ASN A 105 5.24 21.93 2.53
CA ASN A 105 5.69 22.90 3.53
C ASN A 105 6.15 24.21 2.87
N ASN A 106 6.93 24.12 1.78
CA ASN A 106 7.39 25.29 1.03
C ASN A 106 6.22 26.02 0.36
N ARG A 107 5.25 25.29 -0.17
CA ARG A 107 4.11 25.85 -0.90
C ARG A 107 3.15 26.61 0.02
N TYR A 108 2.87 26.10 1.21
CA TYR A 108 1.90 26.70 2.14
C TYR A 108 2.53 27.40 3.34
N GLY A 109 3.86 27.49 3.40
CA GLY A 109 4.57 28.06 4.55
C GLY A 109 4.27 27.33 5.86
N CYS A 110 3.98 26.02 5.79
CA CYS A 110 3.60 25.21 6.93
C CYS A 110 4.74 24.27 7.36
N ARG A 111 4.60 23.67 8.55
CA ARG A 111 5.56 22.71 9.11
C ARG A 111 4.84 21.42 9.49
N VAL A 112 4.59 20.60 8.48
CA VAL A 112 4.02 19.25 8.66
C VAL A 112 5.16 18.27 8.95
N PRO A 113 5.14 17.55 10.09
CA PRO A 113 6.12 16.53 10.40
C PRO A 113 5.83 15.23 9.63
N LEU A 114 6.89 14.48 9.32
CA LEU A 114 6.80 13.09 8.86
C LEU A 114 6.89 12.17 10.07
N VAL A 115 5.96 11.22 10.20
CA VAL A 115 6.03 10.18 11.24
C VAL A 115 6.11 8.83 10.55
N LEU A 116 7.18 8.08 10.81
CA LEU A 116 7.39 6.73 10.27
C LEU A 116 7.18 5.70 11.38
N MET A 117 6.18 4.84 11.18
CA MET A 117 5.98 3.63 11.99
C MET A 117 6.81 2.50 11.40
N ASN A 118 7.86 2.09 12.11
CA ASN A 118 8.75 1.01 11.71
C ASN A 118 8.36 -0.30 12.40
N SER A 119 8.82 -1.41 11.84
CA SER A 119 8.86 -2.71 12.51
C SER A 119 10.25 -2.97 13.08
N PHE A 120 10.39 -3.95 13.96
CA PHE A 120 11.69 -4.40 14.46
C PHE A 120 12.64 -4.86 13.35
N ASN A 121 12.13 -5.27 12.18
CA ASN A 121 12.94 -5.65 11.02
C ASN A 121 13.41 -4.45 10.20
N THR A 122 12.67 -3.34 10.23
CA THR A 122 12.92 -2.18 9.35
C THR A 122 13.52 -0.99 10.08
N HIS A 123 13.46 -0.95 11.41
CA HIS A 123 13.82 0.22 12.21
C HIS A 123 15.26 0.70 11.99
N ASP A 124 16.25 -0.19 12.11
CA ASP A 124 17.67 0.18 11.99
C ASP A 124 18.04 0.64 10.58
N GLU A 125 17.42 0.03 9.57
CA GLU A 125 17.64 0.38 8.17
C GLU A 125 17.02 1.75 7.85
N THR A 126 15.76 1.98 8.26
CA THR A 126 15.12 3.30 8.14
C THR A 126 15.97 4.38 8.81
N LEU A 127 16.47 4.15 10.04
CA LEU A 127 17.31 5.12 10.74
C LEU A 127 18.62 5.42 10.01
N LYS A 128 19.25 4.42 9.37
CA LYS A 128 20.46 4.65 8.55
C LYS A 128 20.14 5.52 7.34
N THR A 129 19.04 5.25 6.66
CA THR A 129 18.58 6.01 5.49
C THR A 129 18.28 7.46 5.86
N LEU A 130 17.61 7.70 6.99
CA LEU A 130 17.27 9.05 7.46
C LEU A 130 18.49 9.92 7.77
N ARG A 131 19.68 9.34 8.03
CA ARG A 131 20.92 10.13 8.21
C ARG A 131 21.26 10.97 6.98
N LYS A 132 20.90 10.50 5.79
CA LYS A 132 21.09 11.21 4.51
C LYS A 132 20.21 12.47 4.40
N TYR A 133 19.08 12.49 5.11
CA TYR A 133 18.05 13.52 5.01
C TYR A 133 18.01 14.46 6.22
N LYS A 134 19.03 14.46 7.09
CA LYS A 134 19.11 15.34 8.27
C LYS A 134 19.08 16.83 7.93
N ALA A 135 19.52 17.21 6.74
CA ALA A 135 19.51 18.59 6.27
C ALA A 135 18.15 19.02 5.69
N CYS A 136 17.19 18.11 5.53
CA CYS A 136 15.87 18.46 5.03
C CYS A 136 15.08 19.28 6.06
N ASN A 137 14.35 20.30 5.60
CA ASN A 137 13.51 21.16 6.43
C ASN A 137 12.17 20.49 6.84
N VAL A 138 12.21 19.19 7.15
CA VAL A 138 11.06 18.40 7.60
C VAL A 138 11.45 17.73 8.90
N VAL A 139 10.60 17.88 9.93
CA VAL A 139 10.78 17.18 11.20
C VAL A 139 10.35 15.73 11.00
N ILE A 140 11.23 14.78 11.27
CA ILE A 140 10.98 13.36 11.08
C ILE A 140 10.97 12.66 12.44
N HIS A 141 9.86 12.03 12.78
CA HIS A 141 9.72 11.16 13.94
C HIS A 141 9.69 9.69 13.48
N CYS A 142 10.27 8.81 14.28
CA CYS A 142 10.24 7.38 14.05
C CYS A 142 9.85 6.67 15.34
N PHE A 143 8.98 5.67 15.22
CA PHE A 143 8.67 4.79 16.33
C PHE A 143 8.56 3.35 15.88
N ASN A 144 8.71 2.42 16.82
CA ASN A 144 8.59 1.00 16.54
C ASN A 144 7.19 0.54 16.91
N GLN A 145 6.53 -0.20 16.03
CA GLN A 145 5.23 -0.79 16.31
C GLN A 145 5.34 -1.88 17.39
N SER A 146 4.21 -2.18 18.05
CA SER A 146 4.11 -3.29 18.98
C SER A 146 4.45 -4.64 18.35
N CYS A 147 5.06 -5.53 19.12
CA CYS A 147 5.41 -6.89 18.71
C CYS A 147 4.61 -7.90 19.53
N HIS A 148 3.94 -8.83 18.83
CA HIS A 148 3.24 -9.96 19.44
C HIS A 148 3.86 -11.28 18.96
N PRO A 149 4.00 -12.29 19.83
CA PRO A 149 4.58 -13.56 19.44
C PRO A 149 3.68 -14.25 18.40
N ARG A 150 4.31 -14.91 17.43
CA ARG A 150 3.61 -15.90 16.60
C ARG A 150 3.24 -17.08 17.47
N ILE A 151 2.13 -17.74 17.16
CA ILE A 151 1.64 -18.90 17.91
C ILE A 151 1.86 -20.14 17.05
N VAL A 152 2.44 -21.21 17.60
CA VAL A 152 2.57 -22.49 16.89
C VAL A 152 1.18 -23.09 16.72
N LYS A 153 0.80 -23.45 15.49
CA LYS A 153 -0.58 -23.82 15.18
C LYS A 153 -1.03 -25.09 15.89
N GLU A 154 -0.13 -26.05 16.05
CA GLU A 154 -0.42 -27.37 16.64
C GLU A 154 -0.55 -27.30 18.17
N SER A 155 0.34 -26.56 18.83
CA SER A 155 0.36 -26.48 20.30
C SER A 155 -0.41 -25.30 20.87
N LEU A 156 -0.73 -24.30 20.04
CA LEU A 156 -1.25 -22.99 20.45
C LEU A 156 -0.36 -22.26 21.47
N LEU A 157 0.91 -22.64 21.56
CA LEU A 157 1.90 -21.97 22.41
C LEU A 157 2.64 -20.90 21.61
N PRO A 158 3.09 -19.80 22.26
CA PRO A 158 3.91 -18.80 21.60
C PRO A 158 5.21 -19.42 21.11
N LEU A 159 5.59 -19.08 19.87
CA LEU A 159 6.88 -19.43 19.30
C LEU A 159 7.95 -18.64 20.06
N PRO A 160 8.95 -19.30 20.66
CA PRO A 160 10.04 -18.61 21.36
C PRO A 160 10.79 -17.73 20.35
N THR A 161 10.72 -16.41 20.51
CA THR A 161 11.50 -15.46 19.72
C THR A 161 11.81 -14.26 20.59
N VAL A 162 12.96 -13.63 20.37
CA VAL A 162 13.34 -12.39 21.09
C VAL A 162 12.36 -11.30 20.68
N LEU A 163 11.47 -10.92 21.59
CA LEU A 163 10.57 -9.78 21.40
C LEU A 163 11.43 -8.51 21.45
N GLY A 164 11.36 -7.69 20.39
CA GLY A 164 12.07 -6.42 20.34
C GLY A 164 11.62 -5.47 21.46
N ASN A 165 12.54 -4.62 21.92
CA ASN A 165 12.24 -3.59 22.93
C ASN A 165 11.07 -2.70 22.49
N LYS A 166 10.12 -2.46 23.39
CA LYS A 166 9.07 -1.46 23.22
C LYS A 166 9.69 -0.08 23.41
N ASN A 167 9.84 0.67 22.33
CA ASN A 167 10.01 2.12 22.43
C ASN A 167 8.62 2.74 22.42
N GLU A 168 8.17 3.24 23.58
CA GLU A 168 6.90 3.95 23.70
C GLU A 168 7.07 5.38 23.17
N PHE A 169 6.78 5.57 21.88
CA PHE A 169 6.57 6.91 21.34
C PHE A 169 5.07 7.20 21.35
N ASN A 170 4.64 8.08 22.26
CA ASN A 170 3.23 8.44 22.37
C ASN A 170 2.92 9.59 21.39
N VAL A 171 2.57 9.21 20.16
CA VAL A 171 2.32 10.10 19.02
C VAL A 171 1.32 11.21 19.37
N GLU A 172 0.23 10.88 20.07
CA GLU A 172 -0.92 11.77 20.23
C GLU A 172 -0.64 12.95 21.15
N ASN A 173 -0.02 12.73 22.31
CA ASN A 173 0.20 13.80 23.29
C ASN A 173 1.13 14.90 22.75
N ASN A 174 2.21 14.51 22.06
CA ASN A 174 3.18 15.48 21.54
C ASN A 174 2.56 16.40 20.48
N PHE A 175 1.76 15.85 19.55
CA PHE A 175 1.22 16.65 18.45
C PHE A 175 -0.01 17.47 18.84
N ILE A 176 -0.81 17.01 19.81
CA ILE A 176 -1.93 17.81 20.34
C ILE A 176 -1.40 19.07 21.05
N ASP A 177 -0.32 18.95 21.83
CA ASP A 177 0.29 20.07 22.54
C ASP A 177 0.93 21.09 21.56
N GLU A 178 1.35 20.64 20.38
CA GLU A 178 1.79 21.48 19.25
C GLU A 178 0.63 22.12 18.46
N GLY A 179 -0.63 21.88 18.84
CA GLY A 179 -1.81 22.43 18.19
C GLY A 179 -2.22 21.70 16.90
N LYS A 180 -1.77 20.45 16.67
CA LYS A 180 -2.22 19.65 15.53
C LYS A 180 -3.60 19.05 15.82
N GLU A 181 -4.52 19.14 14.84
CA GLU A 181 -5.89 18.62 15.00
C GLU A 181 -6.10 17.25 14.36
N TYR A 182 -5.53 17.01 13.17
CA TYR A 182 -5.72 15.80 12.39
C TYR A 182 -4.38 15.12 12.09
N MET A 183 -4.40 13.78 12.02
CA MET A 183 -3.33 12.98 11.44
C MET A 183 -3.79 12.32 10.14
N PHE A 184 -2.90 12.31 9.16
CA PHE A 184 -3.04 11.57 7.91
C PHE A 184 -2.14 10.34 7.94
N VAL A 185 -2.72 9.16 7.81
CA VAL A 185 -2.02 7.88 7.80
C VAL A 185 -2.18 7.24 6.43
N SER A 186 -1.07 6.82 5.82
CA SER A 186 -1.09 6.09 4.55
C SER A 186 -0.01 5.02 4.54
N ASN A 187 -0.18 4.00 3.70
CA ASN A 187 0.94 3.10 3.46
C ASN A 187 2.05 3.81 2.68
N ILE A 188 3.29 3.51 3.02
CA ILE A 188 4.46 4.13 2.36
C ILE A 188 4.63 3.64 0.91
N ASP A 189 4.18 2.42 0.61
CA ASP A 189 4.16 1.84 -0.74
C ASP A 189 3.02 2.41 -1.62
N ASN A 190 2.11 3.22 -1.05
CA ASN A 190 1.11 3.96 -1.83
C ASN A 190 1.68 5.31 -2.28
N LEU A 191 2.22 5.33 -3.50
CA LEU A 191 2.86 6.51 -4.07
C LEU A 191 1.86 7.63 -4.42
N GLY A 192 0.56 7.33 -4.47
CA GLY A 192 -0.51 8.30 -4.70
C GLY A 192 -0.96 9.08 -3.46
N ALA A 193 -0.59 8.64 -2.26
CA ALA A 193 -1.02 9.24 -1.01
C ALA A 193 -0.44 10.65 -0.81
N THR A 194 -1.31 11.63 -0.55
CA THR A 194 -0.97 13.04 -0.24
C THR A 194 -2.08 13.68 0.59
N PRO A 195 -1.83 14.69 1.46
CA PRO A 195 -2.90 15.43 2.12
C PRO A 195 -3.83 16.14 1.09
N TYR A 196 -5.07 15.66 0.87
CA TYR A 196 -5.95 16.12 -0.25
C TYR A 196 -7.36 16.55 0.15
N ILE A 197 -7.88 16.05 1.28
CA ILE A 197 -9.25 16.38 1.72
C ILE A 197 -9.27 17.43 2.84
N LEU A 198 -8.20 18.20 3.01
CA LEU A 198 -8.07 19.18 4.09
C LEU A 198 -9.22 20.21 4.07
N THR A 199 -9.60 20.70 2.88
CA THR A 199 -10.75 21.62 2.74
C THR A 199 -12.04 21.02 3.27
N TYR A 200 -12.27 19.72 3.02
CA TYR A 200 -13.44 19.00 3.53
C TYR A 200 -13.40 18.85 5.05
N LEU A 201 -12.24 18.53 5.63
CA LEU A 201 -12.08 18.42 7.08
C LEU A 201 -12.28 19.75 7.80
N ASN A 202 -11.81 20.86 7.20
CA ASN A 202 -11.95 22.21 7.76
C ASN A 202 -13.37 22.78 7.59
N ASN A 203 -14.11 22.33 6.57
CA ASN A 203 -15.46 22.80 6.27
C ASN A 203 -16.41 21.61 6.11
N PRO A 204 -16.65 20.84 7.20
CA PRO A 204 -17.51 19.68 7.11
C PRO A 204 -18.96 20.13 6.85
N PRO A 205 -19.72 19.37 6.03
CA PRO A 205 -21.10 19.72 5.70
C PRO A 205 -22.06 19.64 6.90
N GLN A 206 -21.65 18.96 7.98
CA GLN A 206 -22.43 18.82 9.22
C GLN A 206 -21.51 18.97 10.43
N ALA A 207 -22.07 19.52 11.51
CA ALA A 207 -21.40 19.64 12.81
C ALA A 207 -22.02 18.64 13.82
N PRO A 208 -21.20 17.96 14.64
CA PRO A 208 -19.75 17.98 14.66
C PRO A 208 -19.13 17.33 13.42
N GLY A 209 -17.96 17.82 12.99
CA GLY A 209 -17.21 17.26 11.87
C GLY A 209 -16.72 15.83 12.13
N PRO A 210 -16.26 15.10 11.10
CA PRO A 210 -15.88 13.70 11.22
C PRO A 210 -14.63 13.53 12.09
N GLU A 211 -14.66 12.52 12.98
CA GLU A 211 -13.47 12.12 13.74
C GLU A 211 -12.58 11.13 12.97
N PHE A 212 -13.13 10.41 11.98
CA PHE A 212 -12.40 9.43 11.17
C PHE A 212 -12.90 9.41 9.73
N ILE A 213 -11.99 9.55 8.76
CA ILE A 213 -12.28 9.38 7.33
C ILE A 213 -11.42 8.28 6.74
N MET A 214 -12.05 7.40 5.97
CA MET A 214 -11.38 6.44 5.11
C MET A 214 -11.51 6.89 3.66
N GLU A 215 -10.40 7.17 2.98
CA GLU A 215 -10.47 7.35 1.54
C GLU A 215 -10.66 5.98 0.87
N VAL A 216 -11.68 5.90 0.03
CA VAL A 216 -11.97 4.74 -0.82
C VAL A 216 -11.84 5.15 -2.27
N THR A 217 -11.52 4.20 -3.16
CA THR A 217 -11.49 4.42 -4.61
C THR A 217 -12.39 3.41 -5.28
N ASP A 218 -12.78 3.67 -6.52
CA ASP A 218 -13.46 2.66 -7.33
C ASP A 218 -12.59 1.40 -7.47
N LYS A 219 -13.22 0.24 -7.27
CA LYS A 219 -12.62 -1.08 -7.27
C LYS A 219 -12.39 -1.54 -8.71
N THR A 220 -11.20 -2.07 -8.96
CA THR A 220 -10.79 -2.64 -10.24
C THR A 220 -10.55 -4.14 -10.09
N ARG A 221 -10.38 -4.84 -11.21
CA ARG A 221 -10.02 -6.27 -11.21
C ARG A 221 -8.65 -6.55 -10.57
N ALA A 222 -7.78 -5.55 -10.46
CA ALA A 222 -6.49 -5.67 -9.79
C ALA A 222 -6.63 -5.67 -8.26
N ASP A 223 -7.75 -5.17 -7.71
CA ASP A 223 -7.97 -5.00 -6.28
C ASP A 223 -8.52 -6.27 -5.62
N VAL A 224 -7.72 -7.32 -5.63
CA VAL A 224 -8.10 -8.64 -5.11
C VAL A 224 -7.83 -8.75 -3.60
N LYS A 225 -6.79 -8.09 -3.08
CA LYS A 225 -6.34 -8.19 -1.68
C LYS A 225 -6.49 -6.87 -0.94
N GLY A 226 -7.41 -6.83 0.01
CA GLY A 226 -7.67 -5.72 0.93
C GLY A 226 -9.13 -5.75 1.38
N GLY A 227 -9.60 -4.59 1.83
CA GLY A 227 -10.95 -4.43 2.36
C GLY A 227 -11.83 -3.46 1.57
N THR A 228 -13.11 -3.51 1.88
CA THR A 228 -14.12 -2.54 1.42
C THR A 228 -14.88 -1.96 2.61
N LEU A 229 -15.54 -0.83 2.41
CA LEU A 229 -16.39 -0.23 3.43
C LEU A 229 -17.78 -0.86 3.37
N ILE A 230 -18.31 -1.21 4.53
CA ILE A 230 -19.67 -1.71 4.71
C ILE A 230 -20.38 -0.97 5.84
N GLU A 231 -21.70 -1.00 5.82
CA GLU A 231 -22.50 -0.55 6.95
C GLU A 231 -23.00 -1.76 7.75
N TYR A 232 -22.80 -1.71 9.08
CA TYR A 232 -23.27 -2.75 9.97
C TYR A 232 -23.68 -2.16 11.32
N GLY A 233 -24.96 -2.35 11.68
CA GLY A 233 -25.53 -1.81 12.92
C GLY A 233 -25.53 -0.28 12.96
N GLY A 234 -25.82 0.38 11.83
CA GLY A 234 -25.84 1.84 11.70
C GLY A 234 -24.46 2.51 11.79
N LYS A 235 -23.38 1.73 11.73
CA LYS A 235 -21.99 2.23 11.75
C LYS A 235 -21.23 1.73 10.54
N GLN A 236 -20.35 2.59 10.01
CA GLN A 236 -19.41 2.23 8.97
C GLN A 236 -18.30 1.34 9.54
N ARG A 237 -17.95 0.28 8.79
CA ARG A 237 -16.91 -0.69 9.17
C ARG A 237 -16.09 -1.10 7.96
N LEU A 238 -14.84 -1.46 8.22
CA LEU A 238 -13.98 -2.11 7.24
C LEU A 238 -14.26 -3.62 7.23
N LEU A 239 -14.57 -4.17 6.06
CA LEU A 239 -14.63 -5.61 5.82
C LEU A 239 -13.39 -6.04 5.02
N GLU A 240 -12.48 -6.75 5.66
CA GLU A 240 -11.29 -7.33 5.02
C GLU A 240 -11.61 -8.70 4.41
N ILE A 241 -10.95 -9.04 3.29
CA ILE A 241 -11.11 -10.36 2.65
C ILE A 241 -10.84 -11.53 3.61
N ALA A 242 -9.95 -11.35 4.59
CA ALA A 242 -9.63 -12.36 5.59
C ALA A 242 -10.80 -12.68 6.55
N GLN A 243 -11.79 -11.79 6.62
CA GLN A 243 -13.00 -11.95 7.42
C GLN A 243 -14.16 -12.56 6.62
N VAL A 244 -14.00 -12.69 5.29
CA VAL A 244 -15.05 -13.21 4.40
C VAL A 244 -15.03 -14.74 4.40
N PRO A 245 -16.19 -15.40 4.64
CA PRO A 245 -16.31 -16.85 4.50
C PRO A 245 -15.88 -17.33 3.11
N LYS A 246 -15.27 -18.51 3.01
CA LYS A 246 -14.65 -19.01 1.76
C LYS A 246 -15.64 -19.08 0.61
N GLU A 247 -16.87 -19.47 0.90
CA GLU A 247 -18.02 -19.56 0.01
C GLU A 247 -18.42 -18.21 -0.62
N ASN A 248 -18.11 -17.10 0.04
CA ASN A 248 -18.51 -15.75 -0.38
C ASN A 248 -17.34 -14.92 -0.92
N VAL A 249 -16.14 -15.49 -1.03
CA VAL A 249 -14.94 -14.78 -1.49
C VAL A 249 -15.08 -14.27 -2.92
N ASP A 250 -15.70 -15.05 -3.81
CA ASP A 250 -15.84 -14.65 -5.22
C ASP A 250 -16.85 -13.51 -5.37
N GLU A 251 -17.88 -13.52 -4.54
CA GLU A 251 -18.81 -12.40 -4.43
C GLU A 251 -18.11 -11.14 -3.89
N PHE A 252 -17.26 -11.27 -2.87
CA PHE A 252 -16.44 -10.17 -2.36
C PHE A 252 -15.50 -9.58 -3.41
N LYS A 253 -14.92 -10.41 -4.28
CA LYS A 253 -14.05 -9.97 -5.38
C LYS A 253 -14.82 -9.28 -6.51
N SER A 254 -16.14 -9.47 -6.59
CA SER A 254 -16.95 -8.90 -7.66
C SER A 254 -16.99 -7.38 -7.60
N VAL A 255 -16.52 -6.74 -8.67
CA VAL A 255 -16.56 -5.27 -8.85
C VAL A 255 -17.98 -4.74 -9.07
N THR A 256 -18.95 -5.60 -9.37
CA THR A 256 -20.36 -5.18 -9.56
C THR A 256 -21.11 -5.07 -8.24
N LYS A 257 -20.74 -5.89 -7.25
CA LYS A 257 -21.33 -5.91 -5.91
C LYS A 257 -20.59 -4.99 -4.94
N PHE A 258 -19.26 -5.11 -4.88
CA PHE A 258 -18.43 -4.22 -4.09
C PHE A 258 -17.67 -3.30 -5.03
N ARG A 259 -18.11 -2.06 -5.16
CA ARG A 259 -17.62 -1.11 -6.17
C ARG A 259 -16.52 -0.22 -5.63
N ILE A 260 -16.36 -0.16 -4.30
CA ILE A 260 -15.31 0.64 -3.65
C ILE A 260 -14.23 -0.26 -3.04
N PHE A 261 -13.06 0.35 -2.81
CA PHE A 261 -11.91 -0.33 -2.24
C PHE A 261 -11.18 0.59 -1.27
N ASN A 262 -10.79 0.07 -0.10
CA ASN A 262 -10.04 0.81 0.90
C ASN A 262 -8.62 1.13 0.39
N THR A 263 -8.25 2.41 0.38
CA THR A 263 -6.91 2.86 -0.03
C THR A 263 -5.87 2.77 1.08
N ASN A 264 -6.33 2.60 2.32
CA ASN A 264 -5.58 2.78 3.56
C ASN A 264 -4.99 4.20 3.74
N ASN A 265 -5.53 5.19 3.03
CA ASN A 265 -5.35 6.61 3.33
C ASN A 265 -6.44 7.01 4.34
N LEU A 266 -6.03 7.26 5.57
CA LEU A 266 -6.92 7.46 6.72
C LEU A 266 -6.66 8.83 7.33
N TRP A 267 -7.73 9.50 7.73
CA TRP A 267 -7.68 10.74 8.47
C TRP A 267 -8.32 10.55 9.82
N MET A 268 -7.66 10.98 10.88
CA MET A 268 -8.13 10.80 12.24
C MET A 268 -7.96 12.10 13.03
N LYS A 269 -8.99 12.48 13.78
CA LYS A 269 -8.93 13.61 14.70
C LYS A 269 -8.16 13.21 15.95
N LEU A 270 -7.04 13.89 16.23
CA LEU A 270 -6.12 13.54 17.31
C LEU A 270 -6.81 13.56 18.69
N SER A 271 -7.70 14.52 18.94
CA SER A 271 -8.47 14.58 20.19
C SER A 271 -9.38 13.37 20.40
N ALA A 272 -9.96 12.84 19.31
CA ALA A 272 -10.81 11.65 19.35
C ALA A 272 -9.98 10.39 19.62
N VAL A 273 -8.79 10.29 19.01
CA VAL A 273 -7.86 9.19 19.23
C VAL A 273 -7.45 9.17 20.71
N LYS A 274 -7.02 10.31 21.27
CA LYS A 274 -6.67 10.47 22.68
C LYS A 274 -7.81 10.06 23.62
N ARG A 275 -9.03 10.50 23.31
CA ARG A 275 -10.25 10.12 24.05
C ARG A 275 -10.47 8.61 24.03
N LEU A 276 -10.46 7.99 22.85
CA LEU A 276 -10.73 6.56 22.68
C LEU A 276 -9.65 5.67 23.31
N VAL A 277 -8.39 6.10 23.28
CA VAL A 277 -7.28 5.42 23.96
C VAL A 277 -7.41 5.55 25.49
N ALA A 278 -7.70 6.74 26.00
CA ALA A 278 -7.87 6.97 27.44
C ALA A 278 -9.08 6.23 28.03
N GLU A 279 -10.14 6.06 27.25
CA GLU A 279 -11.37 5.35 27.64
C GLU A 279 -11.33 3.84 27.36
N ASP A 280 -10.22 3.30 26.83
CA ASP A 280 -10.09 1.90 26.38
C ASP A 280 -11.19 1.45 25.39
N LYS A 281 -11.63 2.35 24.50
CA LYS A 281 -12.70 2.10 23.52
C LYS A 281 -12.20 1.74 22.13
N MET A 282 -10.88 1.67 21.93
CA MET A 282 -10.28 1.33 20.64
C MET A 282 -10.27 -0.19 20.38
N HIS A 283 -11.45 -0.80 20.31
CA HIS A 283 -11.58 -2.23 20.05
C HIS A 283 -11.54 -2.52 18.55
N MET A 284 -10.60 -3.34 18.11
CA MET A 284 -10.47 -3.77 16.70
C MET A 284 -10.60 -5.29 16.59
N GLU A 285 -11.20 -5.76 15.50
CA GLU A 285 -11.29 -7.19 15.21
C GLU A 285 -9.89 -7.78 14.96
N VAL A 286 -9.60 -8.91 15.62
CA VAL A 286 -8.38 -9.67 15.39
C VAL A 286 -8.51 -10.46 14.09
N ILE A 287 -7.50 -10.31 13.23
CA ILE A 287 -7.34 -11.06 11.99
C ILE A 287 -6.39 -12.23 12.28
N VAL A 288 -6.86 -13.45 12.00
CA VAL A 288 -6.10 -14.69 12.23
C VAL A 288 -5.44 -15.12 10.93
N ASN A 289 -4.16 -14.81 10.79
CA ASN A 289 -3.38 -15.15 9.60
C ASN A 289 -2.61 -16.45 9.80
N ASN A 290 -2.95 -17.48 9.02
CA ASN A 290 -2.27 -18.78 9.07
C ASN A 290 -1.07 -18.75 8.11
N LYS A 291 0.15 -18.90 8.62
CA LYS A 291 1.38 -18.90 7.83
C LYS A 291 2.15 -20.21 8.00
N THR A 292 2.99 -20.50 7.02
CA THR A 292 4.00 -21.56 7.10
C THR A 292 5.36 -20.89 7.02
N LEU A 293 6.22 -21.13 8.01
CA LEU A 293 7.59 -20.63 8.04
C LEU A 293 8.47 -21.39 7.03
N ASP A 294 9.63 -20.83 6.70
CA ASP A 294 10.57 -21.43 5.74
C ASP A 294 11.05 -22.85 6.18
N ASN A 295 11.02 -23.14 7.48
CA ASN A 295 11.32 -24.47 8.04
C ASN A 295 10.13 -25.44 8.03
N GLY A 296 9.00 -25.07 7.41
CA GLY A 296 7.79 -25.88 7.33
C GLY A 296 6.86 -25.79 8.55
N MET A 297 7.26 -25.09 9.63
CA MET A 297 6.41 -24.93 10.81
C MET A 297 5.17 -24.08 10.50
N ARG A 298 4.00 -24.56 10.92
CA ARG A 298 2.75 -23.81 10.80
C ARG A 298 2.54 -22.91 12.01
N VAL A 299 2.24 -21.66 11.74
CA VAL A 299 2.07 -20.63 12.76
C VAL A 299 0.81 -19.80 12.50
N ILE A 300 0.27 -19.26 13.58
CA ILE A 300 -0.79 -18.27 13.60
C ILE A 300 -0.15 -16.93 13.90
N GLN A 301 -0.41 -15.95 13.05
CA GLN A 301 -0.03 -14.56 13.23
C GLN A 301 -1.31 -13.74 13.43
N LEU A 302 -1.43 -13.10 14.59
CA LEU A 302 -2.56 -12.25 14.94
C LEU A 302 -2.25 -10.82 14.49
N GLU A 303 -3.18 -10.22 13.77
CA GLU A 303 -3.05 -8.88 13.19
C GLU A 303 -4.31 -8.08 13.51
N THR A 304 -4.22 -6.76 13.43
CA THR A 304 -5.39 -5.86 13.37
C THR A 304 -5.20 -4.91 12.21
N ALA A 305 -6.30 -4.51 11.57
CA ALA A 305 -6.27 -3.51 10.51
C ALA A 305 -6.60 -2.14 11.14
N VAL A 306 -5.74 -1.14 10.93
CA VAL A 306 -5.97 0.23 11.45
C VAL A 306 -7.30 0.80 10.97
N GLY A 307 -7.74 0.49 9.75
CA GLY A 307 -9.04 0.91 9.24
C GLY A 307 -10.24 0.29 9.98
N ALA A 308 -10.06 -0.80 10.73
CA ALA A 308 -11.12 -1.36 11.58
C ALA A 308 -11.41 -0.47 12.80
N ALA A 309 -10.50 0.42 13.19
CA ALA A 309 -10.71 1.38 14.27
C ALA A 309 -11.86 2.34 13.97
N MET A 310 -12.19 2.56 12.69
CA MET A 310 -13.23 3.47 12.20
C MET A 310 -14.56 3.37 12.97
N LYS A 311 -15.01 2.16 13.33
CA LYS A 311 -16.29 1.94 14.03
C LYS A 311 -16.36 2.54 15.44
N ASN A 312 -15.20 2.85 16.01
CA ASN A 312 -15.05 3.39 17.36
C ASN A 312 -15.15 4.92 17.37
N PHE A 313 -15.05 5.57 16.21
CA PHE A 313 -15.09 7.03 16.05
C PHE A 313 -16.50 7.52 15.72
N ASP A 314 -16.80 8.74 16.14
CA ASP A 314 -18.05 9.43 15.84
C ASP A 314 -17.97 10.17 14.50
N GLY A 315 -19.08 10.17 13.74
CA GLY A 315 -19.12 10.77 12.40
C GLY A 315 -18.22 10.09 11.36
N ALA A 316 -17.79 8.85 11.61
CA ALA A 316 -16.88 8.13 10.73
C ALA A 316 -17.53 7.74 9.39
N HIS A 317 -16.92 8.11 8.27
CA HIS A 317 -17.43 7.75 6.93
C HIS A 317 -16.34 7.65 5.84
N GLY A 318 -16.71 7.05 4.72
CA GLY A 318 -15.85 6.93 3.55
C GLY A 318 -15.95 8.14 2.61
N ILE A 319 -14.84 8.55 2.02
CA ILE A 319 -14.81 9.52 0.91
C ILE A 319 -14.26 8.84 -0.34
N ASN A 320 -15.03 8.86 -1.43
CA ASN A 320 -14.52 8.38 -2.72
C ASN A 320 -13.54 9.40 -3.29
N VAL A 321 -12.32 8.94 -3.58
CA VAL A 321 -11.25 9.75 -4.12
C VAL A 321 -10.79 9.23 -5.49
N PRO A 322 -10.22 10.11 -6.35
CA PRO A 322 -9.72 9.68 -7.64
C PRO A 322 -8.62 8.61 -7.50
N ARG A 323 -8.62 7.63 -8.41
CA ARG A 323 -7.71 6.47 -8.38
C ARG A 323 -6.22 6.83 -8.29
N ARG A 324 -5.80 7.99 -8.80
CA ARG A 324 -4.43 8.53 -8.67
C ARG A 324 -3.94 8.65 -7.22
N ARG A 325 -4.83 8.62 -6.23
CA ARG A 325 -4.50 8.61 -4.79
C ARG A 325 -4.20 7.23 -4.22
N PHE A 326 -4.37 6.19 -5.04
CA PHE A 326 -4.14 4.79 -4.70
C PHE A 326 -3.29 4.12 -5.79
N LEU A 327 -1.98 4.26 -5.63
CA LEU A 327 -0.94 3.66 -6.47
C LEU A 327 -0.04 2.76 -5.60
N PRO A 328 -0.57 1.62 -5.11
CA PRO A 328 0.20 0.68 -4.28
C PRO A 328 1.22 -0.09 -5.12
N VAL A 329 2.42 -0.32 -4.56
CA VAL A 329 3.45 -1.16 -5.19
C VAL A 329 3.68 -2.42 -4.36
N LYS A 330 2.96 -3.49 -4.70
CA LYS A 330 2.97 -4.76 -3.94
C LYS A 330 3.67 -5.90 -4.68
N THR A 331 3.77 -5.81 -5.99
CA THR A 331 4.29 -6.85 -6.87
C THR A 331 5.24 -6.26 -7.90
N CYS A 332 6.06 -7.11 -8.55
CA CYS A 332 6.90 -6.67 -9.67
C CYS A 332 6.06 -6.19 -10.87
N SER A 333 4.81 -6.63 -11.01
CA SER A 333 3.88 -6.05 -12.00
C SER A 333 3.61 -4.58 -11.71
N ASP A 334 3.29 -4.24 -10.46
CA ASP A 334 3.05 -2.84 -10.05
C ASP A 334 4.32 -2.01 -10.22
N LEU A 335 5.48 -2.59 -9.87
CA LEU A 335 6.77 -1.94 -10.00
C LEU A 335 7.11 -1.63 -11.46
N LEU A 336 6.84 -2.56 -12.40
CA LEU A 336 7.08 -2.33 -13.83
C LEU A 336 6.28 -1.12 -14.34
N ILE A 337 5.01 -1.01 -13.95
CA ILE A 337 4.14 0.11 -14.33
C ILE A 337 4.74 1.43 -13.82
N ILE A 338 5.13 1.48 -12.54
CA ILE A 338 5.65 2.70 -11.91
C ILE A 338 7.03 3.11 -12.45
N MET A 339 7.87 2.15 -12.83
CA MET A 339 9.18 2.42 -13.41
C MET A 339 9.11 2.81 -14.89
N SER A 340 8.00 2.54 -15.57
CA SER A 340 7.83 2.84 -16.99
C SER A 340 7.55 4.32 -17.24
N ASN A 341 7.59 4.71 -18.52
CA ASN A 341 7.19 6.03 -18.99
C ASN A 341 5.69 6.33 -18.86
N LEU A 342 4.89 5.44 -18.27
CA LEU A 342 3.48 5.67 -17.95
C LEU A 342 3.30 6.79 -16.93
N TYR A 343 4.28 6.97 -16.04
CA TYR A 343 4.27 8.01 -15.02
C TYR A 343 5.48 8.92 -15.13
N GLU A 344 5.27 10.18 -14.82
CA GLU A 344 6.31 11.19 -14.60
C GLU A 344 6.40 11.51 -13.11
N MET A 345 7.60 11.84 -12.63
CA MET A 345 7.82 12.20 -11.22
C MET A 345 7.86 13.72 -11.10
N GLU A 346 6.91 14.29 -10.36
CA GLU A 346 6.83 15.72 -10.06
C GLU A 346 6.72 15.93 -8.54
N HIS A 347 7.74 16.56 -7.95
CA HIS A 347 7.75 16.90 -6.51
C HIS A 347 7.45 15.70 -5.58
N GLY A 348 8.02 14.53 -5.89
CA GLY A 348 7.79 13.28 -5.15
C GLY A 348 6.43 12.62 -5.42
N ARG A 349 5.62 13.15 -6.34
CA ARG A 349 4.33 12.58 -6.77
C ARG A 349 4.46 11.98 -8.15
N LEU A 350 3.78 10.86 -8.37
CA LEU A 350 3.63 10.29 -9.71
C LEU A 350 2.39 10.86 -10.38
N THR A 351 2.58 11.44 -11.56
CA THR A 351 1.53 11.95 -12.44
C THR A 351 1.51 11.08 -13.69
N MET A 352 0.32 10.69 -14.15
CA MET A 352 0.21 9.94 -15.40
C MET A 352 0.74 10.79 -16.55
N ASN A 353 1.53 10.19 -17.42
CA ASN A 353 2.14 10.88 -18.55
C ASN A 353 1.05 11.51 -19.43
N PRO A 354 1.09 12.83 -19.69
CA PRO A 354 0.09 13.51 -20.53
C PRO A 354 0.03 12.98 -21.97
N SER A 355 1.09 12.33 -22.44
CA SER A 355 1.18 11.71 -23.77
C SER A 355 0.33 10.43 -23.88
N ARG A 356 -0.13 9.87 -22.75
CA ARG A 356 -1.02 8.71 -22.76
C ARG A 356 -2.41 9.11 -23.21
N GLN A 357 -2.87 8.55 -24.32
CA GLN A 357 -4.18 8.86 -24.90
C GLN A 357 -5.35 8.38 -24.03
N PHE A 358 -5.18 7.30 -23.27
CA PHE A 358 -6.20 6.71 -22.42
C PHE A 358 -5.84 6.81 -20.93
N PRO A 359 -6.63 7.49 -20.07
CA PRO A 359 -6.27 7.73 -18.67
C PRO A 359 -6.34 6.49 -17.77
N THR A 360 -6.55 5.30 -18.33
CA THR A 360 -6.60 4.02 -17.61
C THR A 360 -5.20 3.45 -17.42
N VAL A 361 -4.95 2.81 -16.29
CA VAL A 361 -3.68 2.09 -16.03
C VAL A 361 -3.74 0.71 -16.71
N PRO A 362 -2.70 0.27 -17.45
CA PRO A 362 -2.69 -1.05 -18.08
C PRO A 362 -2.69 -2.19 -17.05
N ILE A 363 -3.21 -3.34 -17.46
CA ILE A 363 -3.16 -4.56 -16.65
C ILE A 363 -1.83 -5.25 -16.93
N VAL A 364 -0.97 -5.38 -15.91
CA VAL A 364 0.31 -6.10 -16.01
C VAL A 364 0.30 -7.34 -15.13
N GLN A 365 0.62 -8.49 -15.72
CA GLN A 365 0.66 -9.79 -15.07
C GLN A 365 2.00 -10.48 -15.33
N LEU A 366 2.98 -10.23 -14.45
CA LEU A 366 4.25 -10.95 -14.43
C LEU A 366 4.11 -12.20 -13.56
N SER A 367 4.06 -13.37 -14.20
CA SER A 367 3.75 -14.65 -13.57
C SER A 367 4.97 -15.59 -13.56
N GLY A 368 5.07 -16.41 -12.51
CA GLY A 368 6.14 -17.39 -12.35
C GLY A 368 7.18 -17.00 -11.30
N SER A 369 8.08 -17.93 -10.98
CA SER A 369 9.14 -17.72 -9.97
C SER A 369 10.11 -16.60 -10.33
N HIS A 370 10.35 -16.38 -11.63
CA HIS A 370 11.30 -15.39 -12.16
C HIS A 370 10.91 -13.93 -11.90
N PHE A 371 9.66 -13.64 -11.56
CA PHE A 371 9.19 -12.28 -11.28
C PHE A 371 8.75 -12.09 -9.82
N LYS A 372 8.98 -13.07 -8.95
CA LYS A 372 8.59 -12.97 -7.52
C LYS A 372 9.49 -12.04 -6.71
N LYS A 373 10.78 -11.96 -7.05
CA LYS A 373 11.75 -11.10 -6.37
C LYS A 373 12.18 -9.98 -7.30
N VAL A 374 12.42 -8.80 -6.74
CA VAL A 374 12.86 -7.62 -7.52
C VAL A 374 14.18 -7.87 -8.23
N LYS A 375 15.14 -8.53 -7.58
CA LYS A 375 16.43 -8.83 -8.22
C LYS A 375 16.23 -9.61 -9.52
N ASP A 376 15.40 -10.64 -9.47
CA ASP A 376 15.13 -11.49 -10.62
C ASP A 376 14.38 -10.70 -11.69
N PHE A 377 13.37 -9.91 -11.29
CA PHE A 377 12.66 -8.97 -12.17
C PHE A 377 13.61 -7.98 -12.87
N LEU A 378 14.45 -7.25 -12.14
CA LEU A 378 15.39 -6.29 -12.71
C LEU A 378 16.37 -6.95 -13.67
N TYR A 379 16.82 -8.18 -13.37
CA TYR A 379 17.67 -8.94 -14.29
C TYR A 379 16.98 -9.32 -15.60
N ARG A 380 15.64 -9.40 -15.62
CA ARG A 380 14.88 -9.72 -16.84
C ARG A 380 14.72 -8.54 -17.80
N PHE A 381 14.92 -7.31 -17.35
CA PHE A 381 14.75 -6.11 -18.17
C PHE A 381 16.07 -5.36 -18.24
N GLU A 382 16.74 -5.37 -19.40
CA GLU A 382 17.94 -4.54 -19.59
C GLU A 382 17.61 -3.05 -19.47
N THR A 383 16.44 -2.65 -19.98
CA THR A 383 15.81 -1.35 -19.71
C THR A 383 14.31 -1.55 -19.54
N ILE A 384 13.66 -0.65 -18.80
CA ILE A 384 12.20 -0.68 -18.67
C ILE A 384 11.56 -0.36 -20.03
N PRO A 385 10.60 -1.18 -20.50
CA PRO A 385 9.94 -0.96 -21.77
C PRO A 385 9.04 0.29 -21.77
N ASP A 386 8.80 0.81 -22.97
CA ASP A 386 7.77 1.81 -23.22
C ASP A 386 6.38 1.17 -23.14
N LEU A 387 5.54 1.71 -22.25
CA LEU A 387 4.19 1.23 -21.94
C LEU A 387 3.10 2.27 -22.24
N LEU A 388 3.40 3.37 -22.93
CA LEU A 388 2.45 4.47 -23.13
C LEU A 388 1.17 4.01 -23.84
N ASP A 389 1.30 3.14 -24.83
CA ASP A 389 0.19 2.60 -25.62
C ASP A 389 -0.22 1.18 -25.16
N LEU A 390 0.26 0.72 -23.99
CA LEU A 390 -0.10 -0.60 -23.47
C LEU A 390 -1.51 -0.58 -22.85
N ASP A 391 -2.28 -1.64 -23.12
CA ASP A 391 -3.54 -1.95 -22.45
C ASP A 391 -3.40 -3.15 -21.50
N HIS A 392 -2.74 -4.21 -21.98
CA HIS A 392 -2.60 -5.47 -21.22
C HIS A 392 -1.27 -6.15 -21.54
N LEU A 393 -0.54 -6.54 -20.49
CA LEU A 393 0.68 -7.33 -20.58
C LEU A 393 0.56 -8.58 -19.71
N THR A 394 0.73 -9.76 -20.30
CA THR A 394 0.97 -11.00 -19.56
C THR A 394 2.34 -11.54 -19.92
N VAL A 395 3.19 -11.78 -18.93
CA VAL A 395 4.49 -12.46 -19.11
C VAL A 395 4.52 -13.67 -18.20
N SER A 396 4.77 -14.85 -18.76
CA SER A 396 4.86 -16.11 -18.03
C SER A 396 6.08 -16.91 -18.47
N GLY A 397 6.81 -17.46 -17.50
CA GLY A 397 7.97 -18.31 -17.76
C GLY A 397 9.31 -17.56 -17.78
N ASP A 398 10.33 -18.17 -18.37
CA ASP A 398 11.68 -17.62 -18.48
C ASP A 398 11.76 -16.64 -19.66
N VAL A 399 11.46 -15.37 -19.41
CA VAL A 399 11.43 -14.31 -20.43
C VAL A 399 12.38 -13.18 -20.06
N THR A 400 13.16 -12.69 -21.02
CA THR A 400 13.97 -11.46 -20.89
C THR A 400 13.60 -10.42 -21.94
N PHE A 401 13.86 -9.15 -21.63
CA PHE A 401 13.63 -8.01 -22.50
C PHE A 401 14.93 -7.22 -22.68
N GLY A 402 15.33 -7.04 -23.93
CA GLY A 402 16.46 -6.19 -24.30
C GLY A 402 16.18 -4.70 -24.12
N LYS A 403 17.05 -3.87 -24.69
CA LYS A 403 16.96 -2.40 -24.57
C LYS A 403 15.87 -1.83 -25.48
N ALA A 404 15.27 -0.72 -25.06
CA ALA A 404 14.35 0.07 -25.90
C ALA A 404 13.19 -0.74 -26.54
N VAL A 405 12.61 -1.67 -25.78
CA VAL A 405 11.41 -2.41 -26.19
C VAL A 405 10.16 -1.54 -25.99
N SER A 406 9.23 -1.56 -26.94
CA SER A 406 7.92 -0.89 -26.85
C SER A 406 6.78 -1.91 -26.91
N LEU A 407 5.83 -1.81 -25.98
CA LEU A 407 4.71 -2.73 -25.84
C LEU A 407 3.39 -1.97 -26.00
N LYS A 408 2.55 -2.39 -26.95
CA LYS A 408 1.34 -1.67 -27.36
C LYS A 408 0.10 -2.59 -27.44
N GLY A 409 -1.05 -2.06 -27.05
CA GLY A 409 -2.31 -2.79 -27.00
C GLY A 409 -2.23 -4.00 -26.06
N THR A 410 -2.59 -5.19 -26.55
CA THR A 410 -2.51 -6.44 -25.79
C THR A 410 -1.28 -7.27 -26.17
N VAL A 411 -0.35 -7.44 -25.24
CA VAL A 411 0.86 -8.26 -25.44
C VAL A 411 0.88 -9.42 -24.46
N ILE A 412 1.07 -10.64 -24.96
CA ILE A 412 1.16 -11.86 -24.16
C ILE A 412 2.45 -12.58 -24.54
N VAL A 413 3.34 -12.83 -23.58
CA VAL A 413 4.60 -13.55 -23.79
C VAL A 413 4.64 -14.76 -22.86
N ILE A 414 4.70 -15.96 -23.42
CA ILE A 414 4.63 -17.23 -22.69
C ILE A 414 5.80 -18.12 -23.10
N ALA A 415 6.76 -18.31 -22.20
CA ALA A 415 7.75 -19.37 -22.31
C ALA A 415 7.26 -20.59 -21.50
N ASN A 416 7.12 -21.75 -22.15
CA ASN A 416 6.70 -22.96 -21.43
C ASN A 416 7.84 -23.50 -20.55
N HIS A 417 7.53 -24.51 -19.74
CA HIS A 417 8.51 -25.12 -18.85
C HIS A 417 9.72 -25.65 -19.64
N GLY A 418 10.92 -25.17 -19.32
CA GLY A 418 12.17 -25.54 -19.98
C GLY A 418 12.48 -24.73 -21.24
N GLU A 419 11.57 -23.88 -21.69
CA GLU A 419 11.80 -22.91 -22.76
C GLU A 419 12.25 -21.57 -22.19
N ARG A 420 12.88 -20.77 -23.05
CA ARG A 420 13.28 -19.40 -22.74
C ARG A 420 13.01 -18.51 -23.95
N ILE A 421 12.55 -17.29 -23.69
CA ILE A 421 12.33 -16.28 -24.72
C ILE A 421 13.12 -15.02 -24.37
N ASP A 422 14.07 -14.65 -25.22
CA ASP A 422 14.76 -13.37 -25.15
C ASP A 422 14.15 -12.41 -26.18
N ILE A 423 13.45 -11.38 -25.73
CA ILE A 423 12.89 -10.34 -26.60
C ILE A 423 14.03 -9.40 -27.02
N PRO A 424 14.35 -9.30 -28.34
CA PRO A 424 15.47 -8.50 -28.82
C PRO A 424 15.36 -7.02 -28.47
N SER A 425 16.50 -6.33 -28.38
CA SER A 425 16.52 -4.87 -28.25
C SER A 425 15.84 -4.17 -29.45
N GLY A 426 15.10 -3.10 -29.19
CA GLY A 426 14.36 -2.35 -30.20
C GLY A 426 13.05 -3.00 -30.66
N SER A 427 12.65 -4.13 -30.05
CA SER A 427 11.40 -4.82 -30.42
C SER A 427 10.18 -3.95 -30.15
N ILE A 428 9.25 -3.92 -31.11
CA ILE A 428 7.93 -3.31 -30.96
C ILE A 428 6.90 -4.43 -31.02
N LEU A 429 6.23 -4.69 -29.90
CA LEU A 429 5.17 -5.71 -29.82
C LEU A 429 3.82 -5.02 -29.70
N GLU A 430 3.01 -5.12 -30.74
CA GLU A 430 1.67 -4.55 -30.77
C GLU A 430 0.62 -5.62 -31.07
N ASN A 431 -0.30 -5.84 -30.12
CA ASN A 431 -1.39 -6.82 -30.25
C ASN A 431 -0.87 -8.23 -30.62
N LYS A 432 0.19 -8.69 -29.93
CA LYS A 432 0.89 -9.96 -30.22
C LYS A 432 0.83 -10.94 -29.07
N ILE A 433 0.78 -12.21 -29.45
CA ILE A 433 1.07 -13.34 -28.57
C ILE A 433 2.41 -13.94 -29.04
N VAL A 434 3.38 -14.00 -28.14
CA VAL A 434 4.71 -14.58 -28.36
C VAL A 434 4.82 -15.83 -27.50
N SER A 435 5.10 -16.96 -28.13
CA SER A 435 5.26 -18.26 -27.46
C SER A 435 6.32 -19.11 -28.14
N GLY A 436 6.97 -19.98 -27.38
CA GLY A 436 7.98 -20.91 -27.87
C GLY A 436 9.34 -20.68 -27.22
N ASN A 437 10.41 -20.90 -27.98
CA ASN A 437 11.80 -20.81 -27.50
C ASN A 437 12.63 -19.93 -28.44
N LEU A 438 13.18 -18.85 -27.91
CA LEU A 438 14.08 -17.93 -28.59
C LEU A 438 15.21 -17.55 -27.64
N ARG A 439 16.44 -17.93 -27.98
CA ARG A 439 17.62 -17.61 -27.17
C ARG A 439 18.60 -16.77 -27.96
N ILE A 440 18.94 -15.60 -27.44
CA ILE A 440 19.92 -14.70 -28.05
C ILE A 440 21.25 -14.93 -27.34
N LEU A 441 22.26 -15.40 -28.08
CA LEU A 441 23.62 -15.59 -27.59
C LEU A 441 24.49 -14.45 -28.13
N GLN A 442 25.21 -13.76 -27.25
CA GLN A 442 26.21 -12.79 -27.67
C GLN A 442 27.43 -13.55 -28.20
N HIS A 443 27.90 -13.17 -29.38
CA HIS A 443 29.17 -13.63 -29.94
C HIS A 443 30.27 -12.64 -29.56
#